data_AF-A0A7C4J1A9-F1
#
_entry.id   AF-A0A7C4J1A9-F1
#
_cell.length_a   1.000
_cell.length_b   1.000
_cell.length_c   1.000
_cell.angle_alpha   90.00
_cell.angle_beta   90.00
_cell.angle_gamma   90.00
#
_symmetry.space_group_name_H-M   'P 1'
#
loop_
_entity.id
_entity.type
_entity.pdbx_description
1 polymer ?
#
loop_
_entity_poly.entity_id
_entity_poly.type
_entity_poly.pdbx_seq_one_letter_code
_entity_poly.pdbx_strand_id
1 'polypeptide(L)'
;MRIYFDYFYLGGGLYYGLADTAQVEVTYTTIYGTTTEETDEDFDDDFGLYVDLGLDIPLSQVVSLDLGMRYEYGLKYVYSNEDAIITDIRMKALLFSVGLCFTL
;
A
#
# COMPACT_ATOMS: atom_id res chain seq x y z
N MET A 1 -2.87 -2.78 -14.92
CA MET A 1 -3.89 -2.92 -16.00
C MET A 1 -5.26 -2.99 -15.35
N ARG A 2 -6.28 -2.30 -15.89
CA ARG A 2 -7.66 -2.34 -15.38
C ARG A 2 -8.58 -3.00 -16.40
N ILE A 3 -9.45 -3.86 -15.92
CA ILE A 3 -10.48 -4.56 -16.68
C ILE A 3 -11.82 -4.03 -16.19
N TYR A 4 -12.63 -3.51 -17.12
CA TYR A 4 -13.92 -2.92 -16.84
C TYR A 4 -15.05 -3.89 -17.18
N PHE A 5 -16.04 -3.96 -16.30
CA PHE A 5 -17.28 -4.72 -16.42
C PHE A 5 -18.44 -3.79 -16.03
N ASP A 6 -19.02 -3.12 -17.03
CA ASP A 6 -20.02 -2.07 -16.81
C ASP A 6 -19.44 -0.96 -15.91
N TYR A 7 -20.07 -0.66 -14.78
CA TYR A 7 -19.57 0.30 -13.80
C TYR A 7 -18.46 -0.26 -12.92
N PHE A 8 -18.23 -1.58 -12.88
CA PHE A 8 -17.22 -2.17 -12.02
C PHE A 8 -15.87 -2.27 -12.74
N TYR A 9 -14.78 -2.03 -12.02
CA TYR A 9 -13.45 -2.37 -12.52
C TYR A 9 -12.67 -3.20 -11.53
N LEU A 10 -11.83 -4.07 -12.08
CA LEU A 10 -10.80 -4.80 -11.37
C LEU A 10 -9.48 -4.59 -12.08
N GLY A 11 -8.45 -4.25 -11.34
CA GLY A 11 -7.12 -4.14 -11.86
C GLY A 11 -6.08 -4.66 -10.88
N GLY A 12 -4.86 -4.61 -11.36
CA GLY A 12 -3.69 -4.96 -10.59
C GLY A 12 -2.42 -4.69 -11.36
N GLY A 13 -1.32 -4.81 -10.65
CA GLY A 13 0.01 -4.58 -11.20
C GLY A 13 1.08 -4.57 -10.14
N LEU A 14 2.22 -4.02 -10.54
CA LEU A 14 3.36 -3.76 -9.67
C LEU A 14 3.32 -2.28 -9.28
N TYR A 15 3.71 -1.97 -8.05
CA TYR A 15 3.95 -0.60 -7.61
C TYR A 15 5.41 -0.44 -7.17
N TYR A 16 5.88 0.79 -7.27
CA TYR A 16 7.13 1.25 -6.68
C TYR A 16 6.80 2.49 -5.87
N GLY A 17 6.92 2.39 -4.55
CA GLY A 17 6.71 3.48 -3.61
C GLY A 17 8.04 4.08 -3.22
N LEU A 18 8.22 5.37 -3.45
CA LEU A 18 9.31 6.10 -2.82
C LEU A 18 8.96 6.22 -1.33
N ALA A 19 9.67 5.47 -0.50
CA ALA A 19 9.55 5.57 0.93
C ALA A 19 10.61 6.56 1.42
N ASP A 20 10.18 7.51 2.23
CA ASP A 20 11.07 8.35 3.01
C ASP A 20 11.05 7.82 4.45
N THR A 21 11.83 8.45 5.32
CA THR A 21 11.80 8.23 6.78
C THR A 21 10.36 8.22 7.31
N ALA A 22 10.00 7.14 8.01
CA ALA A 22 8.72 7.05 8.71
C ALA A 22 8.98 6.65 10.17
N GLN A 23 8.31 7.32 11.10
CA GLN A 23 8.30 6.94 12.50
C GLN A 23 7.58 5.60 12.66
N VAL A 24 8.30 4.61 13.21
CA VAL A 24 7.77 3.27 13.41
C VAL A 24 7.83 2.92 14.88
N GLU A 25 6.72 2.37 15.36
CA GLU A 25 6.64 1.77 16.67
C GLU A 25 7.05 0.29 16.55
N VAL A 26 8.25 -0.05 17.04
CA VAL A 26 8.75 -1.42 17.02
C VAL A 26 8.51 -2.04 18.39
N THR A 27 7.74 -3.12 18.42
CA THR A 27 7.47 -3.88 19.65
C THR A 27 8.32 -5.14 19.69
N TYR A 28 9.29 -5.18 20.61
CA TYR A 28 10.12 -6.34 20.89
C TYR A 28 9.49 -7.18 22.00
N THR A 29 9.24 -8.46 21.73
CA THR A 29 8.80 -9.42 22.77
C THR A 29 10.00 -10.26 23.17
N THR A 30 10.47 -10.10 24.41
CA THR A 30 11.56 -10.89 24.98
C THR A 30 11.05 -11.78 26.11
N ILE A 31 11.89 -12.71 26.57
CA ILE A 31 11.64 -13.53 27.77
C ILE A 31 11.46 -12.71 29.06
N TYR A 32 11.83 -11.42 29.06
CA TYR A 32 11.72 -10.52 30.23
C TYR A 32 10.52 -9.55 30.14
N GLY A 33 9.77 -9.56 29.05
CA GLY A 33 8.62 -8.69 28.83
C GLY A 33 8.56 -8.11 27.43
N THR A 34 7.54 -7.30 27.20
CA THR A 34 7.33 -6.56 25.94
C THR A 34 7.86 -5.15 26.11
N THR A 35 8.80 -4.76 25.26
CA THR A 35 9.34 -3.39 25.20
C THR A 35 8.96 -2.80 23.85
N THR A 36 8.44 -1.57 23.88
CA THR A 36 8.05 -0.82 22.69
C THR A 36 8.95 0.39 22.58
N GLU A 37 9.61 0.55 21.43
CA GLU A 37 10.48 1.68 21.13
C GLU A 37 9.99 2.38 19.87
N GLU A 38 9.93 3.71 19.91
CA GLU A 38 9.74 4.55 18.74
C GLU A 38 11.12 4.79 18.11
N THR A 39 11.30 4.33 16.87
CA THR A 39 12.54 4.54 16.12
C THR A 39 12.21 5.14 14.76
N ASP A 40 13.08 6.04 14.30
CA ASP A 40 13.08 6.52 12.93
C ASP A 40 13.80 5.47 12.09
N GLU A 41 13.05 4.67 11.32
CA GLU A 41 13.64 3.71 10.39
C GLU A 41 13.65 4.32 8.99
N ASP A 42 14.83 4.29 8.38
CA ASP A 42 15.00 4.54 6.95
C ASP A 42 14.38 3.37 6.19
N PHE A 43 13.12 3.52 5.78
CA PHE A 43 12.55 2.60 4.81
C PHE A 43 13.11 2.95 3.43
N ASP A 44 14.02 2.13 2.87
CA ASP A 44 14.28 2.30 1.43
C ASP A 44 12.99 2.03 0.64
N ASP A 45 12.95 2.59 -0.57
CA ASP A 45 11.94 2.38 -1.59
C ASP A 45 11.28 0.99 -1.55
N ASP A 46 9.94 0.99 -1.56
CA ASP A 46 9.12 -0.21 -1.51
C ASP A 46 8.74 -0.66 -2.92
N PHE A 47 8.78 -1.97 -3.14
CA PHE A 47 8.35 -2.60 -4.37
C PHE A 47 7.39 -3.72 -4.03
N GLY A 48 6.24 -3.74 -4.71
CA GLY A 48 5.21 -4.70 -4.39
C GLY A 48 4.19 -4.91 -5.48
N LEU A 49 3.20 -5.72 -5.13
CA LEU A 49 2.03 -6.02 -5.94
C LEU A 49 0.83 -5.24 -5.41
N TYR A 50 -0.04 -4.81 -6.31
CA TYR A 50 -1.33 -4.26 -5.91
C TYR A 50 -2.47 -4.90 -6.68
N VAL A 51 -3.64 -4.91 -6.04
CA VAL A 51 -4.93 -5.21 -6.64
C VAL A 51 -5.85 -4.04 -6.34
N ASP A 52 -6.49 -3.48 -7.36
CA ASP A 52 -7.50 -2.44 -7.20
C ASP A 52 -8.86 -2.91 -7.71
N LEU A 53 -9.91 -2.53 -6.98
CA LEU A 53 -11.29 -2.77 -7.35
C LEU A 53 -12.08 -1.50 -7.14
N GLY A 54 -13.07 -1.24 -7.99
CA GLY A 54 -13.85 -0.04 -7.84
C GLY A 54 -15.07 0.03 -8.72
N LEU A 55 -15.77 1.15 -8.58
CA LEU A 55 -16.98 1.50 -9.28
C LEU A 55 -16.77 2.85 -9.95
N ASP A 56 -17.00 2.90 -11.26
CA ASP A 56 -17.02 4.10 -12.08
C ASP A 56 -18.47 4.38 -12.48
N ILE A 57 -19.13 5.27 -11.75
CA ILE A 57 -20.56 5.56 -11.89
C ILE A 57 -20.74 6.79 -12.77
N PRO A 58 -21.31 6.68 -13.98
CA PRO A 58 -21.54 7.83 -14.84
C PRO A 58 -22.59 8.75 -14.21
N LEU A 59 -22.21 9.99 -13.95
CA LEU A 59 -23.12 11.05 -13.48
C LEU A 59 -23.70 11.83 -14.67
N SER A 60 -22.94 11.93 -15.76
CA SER A 60 -23.36 12.56 -17.02
C SER A 60 -22.57 11.96 -18.20
N GLN A 61 -22.72 12.54 -19.40
CA GLN A 61 -21.96 12.12 -20.58
C GLN A 61 -20.46 12.40 -20.49
N VAL A 62 -20.04 13.32 -19.61
CA VAL A 62 -18.65 13.82 -19.51
C VAL A 62 -18.06 13.72 -18.10
N VAL A 63 -18.86 13.28 -17.12
CA VAL A 63 -18.45 13.17 -15.72
C VAL A 63 -18.87 11.82 -15.16
N SER A 64 -17.95 11.16 -14.47
CA SER A 64 -18.22 9.98 -13.66
C SER A 64 -17.62 10.10 -12.26
N LEU A 65 -18.22 9.37 -11.32
CA LEU A 65 -17.77 9.23 -9.94
C LEU A 65 -16.99 7.92 -9.81
N ASP A 66 -15.71 8.01 -9.46
CA ASP A 66 -14.84 6.87 -9.20
C ASP A 66 -14.78 6.59 -7.70
N LEU A 67 -15.21 5.39 -7.30
CA LEU A 67 -15.08 4.86 -5.95
C LEU A 67 -14.16 3.64 -6.01
N GLY A 68 -13.00 3.70 -5.37
CA GLY A 68 -11.99 2.67 -5.46
C GLY A 68 -11.52 2.16 -4.11
N MET A 69 -11.08 0.91 -4.10
CA MET A 69 -10.32 0.30 -3.03
C MET A 69 -9.09 -0.37 -3.63
N ARG A 70 -7.92 -0.10 -3.06
CA ARG A 70 -6.66 -0.73 -3.47
C ARG A 70 -6.05 -1.45 -2.29
N TYR A 71 -5.67 -2.70 -2.52
CA TYR A 71 -4.82 -3.45 -1.61
C TYR A 71 -3.40 -3.52 -2.18
N GLU A 72 -2.42 -3.16 -1.38
CA GLU A 72 -1.00 -3.19 -1.72
C GLU A 72 -0.29 -4.18 -0.79
N TYR A 73 0.62 -4.95 -1.38
CA TYR A 73 1.43 -5.95 -0.72
C TYR A 73 2.89 -5.78 -1.13
N GLY A 74 3.70 -5.27 -0.22
CA GLY A 74 5.14 -5.09 -0.36
C GLY A 74 5.87 -6.43 -0.34
N LEU A 75 6.86 -6.56 -1.23
CA LEU A 75 7.69 -7.76 -1.39
C LEU A 75 9.10 -7.60 -0.79
N LYS A 76 9.33 -6.52 -0.02
CA LYS A 76 10.65 -6.19 0.48
C LYS A 76 11.07 -7.02 1.70
N TYR A 77 12.35 -7.38 1.72
CA TYR A 77 13.05 -7.91 2.90
C TYR A 77 13.87 -6.78 3.52
N VAL A 78 13.70 -6.52 4.82
CA VAL A 78 14.53 -5.55 5.54
C VAL A 78 15.74 -6.27 6.10
N TYR A 79 16.93 -5.79 5.73
CA TYR A 79 18.21 -6.30 6.21
C TYR A 79 18.74 -5.34 7.27
N SER A 80 18.73 -5.72 8.54
CA SER A 80 19.43 -4.96 9.58
C SER A 80 20.92 -5.29 9.55
N ASN A 81 21.75 -4.27 9.32
CA ASN A 81 23.22 -4.40 9.19
C ASN A 81 23.93 -4.71 10.51
N GLU A 82 23.28 -4.51 11.67
CA GLU A 82 23.94 -4.65 12.98
C GLU A 82 23.82 -6.05 13.59
N ASP A 83 22.78 -6.83 13.27
CA ASP A 83 22.55 -8.12 13.93
C ASP A 83 22.19 -9.31 13.01
N ALA A 84 22.31 -9.17 11.68
CA ALA A 84 21.93 -10.23 10.73
C ALA A 84 20.48 -10.75 10.92
N ILE A 85 19.62 -9.92 11.52
CA ILE A 85 18.20 -10.21 11.68
C ILE A 85 17.54 -9.84 10.35
N ILE A 86 17.15 -10.87 9.60
CA ILE A 86 16.28 -10.73 8.43
C ILE A 86 14.86 -10.59 8.97
N THR A 87 14.36 -9.36 9.07
CA THR A 87 12.96 -9.10 9.41
C THR A 87 12.18 -9.01 8.10
N ASP A 88 11.32 -10.00 7.85
CA ASP A 88 10.39 -10.03 6.71
C ASP A 88 9.25 -9.00 6.97
N ILE A 89 9.56 -7.72 6.79
CA ILE A 89 8.59 -6.62 6.93
C ILE A 89 7.78 -6.54 5.63
N ARG A 90 6.70 -7.32 5.57
CA ARG A 90 5.72 -7.27 4.48
C ARG A 90 4.78 -6.08 4.70
N MET A 91 5.07 -4.96 4.07
CA MET A 91 4.17 -3.81 4.07
C MET A 91 2.83 -4.21 3.44
N LYS A 92 1.74 -3.89 4.12
CA LYS A 92 0.38 -4.13 3.64
C LYS A 92 -0.41 -2.85 3.80
N ALA A 93 -0.96 -2.33 2.71
CA ALA A 93 -1.79 -1.14 2.75
C ALA A 93 -3.17 -1.44 2.15
N LEU A 94 -4.20 -0.84 2.74
CA LEU A 94 -5.56 -0.82 2.20
C LEU A 94 -5.97 0.64 2.03
N LEU A 95 -6.07 1.08 0.78
CA LEU A 95 -6.39 2.45 0.42
C LEU A 95 -7.81 2.54 -0.12
N PHE A 96 -8.51 3.59 0.25
CA PHE A 96 -9.84 3.92 -0.27
C PHE A 96 -9.75 5.24 -1.03
N SER A 97 -10.29 5.27 -2.25
CA SER A 97 -10.30 6.45 -3.10
C SER A 97 -11.72 6.86 -3.47
N VAL A 98 -11.94 8.17 -3.51
CA VAL A 98 -13.15 8.80 -4.08
C VAL A 98 -12.66 9.90 -4.99
N GLY A 99 -13.08 9.87 -6.26
CA GLY A 99 -12.65 10.82 -7.27
C GLY A 99 -13.76 11.18 -8.25
N LEU A 100 -13.61 12.33 -8.89
CA LEU A 100 -14.39 12.70 -10.07
C LEU A 100 -13.51 12.52 -11.30
N CYS A 101 -13.99 11.74 -12.27
CA CYS A 101 -13.32 11.56 -13.55
C CYS A 101 -14.06 12.39 -14.61
N PHE A 102 -13.29 13.11 -15.42
CA PHE A 102 -13.80 13.92 -16.52
C PHE A 102 -13.37 13.31 -17.84
N THR A 103 -14.32 12.90 -18.65
CA THR A 103 -14.06 12.45 -20.01
C THR A 103 -14.00 13.69 -20.91
N LEU A 104 -12.79 14.05 -21.33
CA LEU A 104 -12.53 15.11 -22.32
C LEU A 104 -12.61 14.57 -23.75
#